data_AF-A0A7C1H7L5-F1
#
_entry.id   AF-A0A7C1H7L5-F1
#
_cell.length_a   1.000
_cell.length_b   1.000
_cell.length_c   1.000
_cell.angle_alpha   90.00
_cell.angle_beta   90.00
_cell.angle_gamma   90.00
#
_symmetry.space_group_name_H-M   'P 1'
#
loop_
_entity.id
_entity.type
_entity.pdbx_description
1 polymer ?
#
loop_
_entity_poly.entity_id
_entity_poly.type
_entity_poly.pdbx_seq_one_letter_code
_entity_poly.pdbx_strand_id
1 'polypeptide(L)'
;MSISLDLDDPELEYWRADNGCLLGLLSLSVKVRGRSGRKMALKLDATIKGRFKAPGNMEDKTFEGFCMISGTATLIPLLRAAIISFTSQAGMNPPIRIPLINVPKSLSKTTLSEKREENRE
;
A
#
# COMPACT_ATOMS: atom_id res chain seq x y z
N MET A 1 -15.38 19.75 7.29
CA MET A 1 -15.10 18.34 7.61
C MET A 1 -13.59 18.15 7.54
N SER A 2 -12.97 17.57 8.56
CA SER A 2 -11.54 17.22 8.53
C SER A 2 -11.37 15.75 8.16
N ILE A 3 -10.35 15.45 7.37
CA ILE A 3 -10.03 14.08 6.94
C ILE A 3 -8.60 13.79 7.38
N SER A 4 -8.39 12.67 8.06
CA SER A 4 -7.06 12.09 8.25
C SER A 4 -6.91 10.85 7.38
N LEU A 5 -5.75 10.73 6.76
CA LEU A 5 -5.34 9.60 5.93
C LEU A 5 -4.05 9.06 6.51
N ASP A 6 -4.05 7.77 6.80
CA ASP A 6 -2.89 7.05 7.29
C ASP A 6 -2.68 5.85 6.37
N LEU A 7 -1.59 5.85 5.62
CA LEU A 7 -1.23 4.78 4.71
C LEU A 7 -0.13 3.97 5.39
N ASP A 8 -0.42 2.69 5.63
CA ASP A 8 0.54 1.76 6.20
C ASP A 8 1.60 1.41 5.12
N ASP A 9 2.82 1.07 5.56
CA ASP A 9 3.87 0.61 4.64
C ASP A 9 3.43 -0.68 3.92
N PRO A 10 3.86 -0.90 2.65
CA PRO A 10 3.58 -2.14 1.95
C PRO A 10 4.17 -3.34 2.69
N GLU A 11 3.35 -4.37 2.85
CA GLU A 11 3.76 -5.65 3.43
C GLU A 11 3.84 -6.70 2.31
N LEU A 12 5.00 -7.33 2.16
CA LEU A 12 5.23 -8.40 1.20
C LEU A 12 5.52 -9.71 1.92
N GLU A 13 4.66 -10.70 1.68
CA GLU A 13 4.96 -12.10 1.98
C GLU A 13 5.34 -12.79 0.67
N TYR A 14 6.48 -13.48 0.60
CA TYR A 14 6.83 -14.26 -0.59
C TYR A 14 7.44 -15.61 -0.24
N TRP A 15 7.26 -16.56 -1.15
CA TRP A 15 7.76 -17.92 -1.02
C TRP A 15 8.07 -18.52 -2.39
N ARG A 16 8.92 -19.56 -2.38
CA ARG A 16 9.19 -20.36 -3.56
C ARG A 16 8.21 -21.53 -3.60
N ALA A 17 7.52 -21.68 -4.72
CA ALA A 17 6.64 -22.82 -4.97
C ALA A 17 7.45 -24.04 -5.43
N ASP A 18 6.85 -25.23 -5.35
CA ASP A 18 7.49 -26.51 -5.71
C ASP A 18 8.00 -26.56 -7.16
N ASN A 19 7.42 -25.75 -8.05
CA ASN A 19 7.84 -25.61 -9.45
C ASN A 19 9.02 -24.63 -9.65
N GLY A 20 9.63 -24.15 -8.57
CA GLY A 20 10.73 -23.20 -8.58
C GLY A 20 10.34 -21.74 -8.81
N CYS A 21 9.08 -21.42 -9.12
CA CYS A 21 8.61 -20.05 -9.28
C CYS A 21 8.50 -19.33 -7.93
N LEU A 22 8.80 -18.03 -7.91
CA LEU A 22 8.50 -17.18 -6.77
C LEU A 22 7.05 -16.67 -6.84
N LEU A 23 6.37 -16.72 -5.70
CA LEU A 23 5.03 -16.18 -5.49
C LEU A 23 5.11 -15.13 -4.39
N GLY A 24 4.47 -13.99 -4.61
CA GLY A 24 4.42 -12.87 -3.67
C GLY A 24 2.98 -12.42 -3.43
N LEU A 25 2.65 -12.14 -2.18
CA LEU A 25 1.41 -11.51 -1.77
C LEU A 25 1.75 -10.15 -1.17
N LEU A 26 1.46 -9.09 -1.93
CA LEU A 26 1.66 -7.72 -1.51
C LEU A 26 0.35 -7.16 -0.94
N SER A 27 0.41 -6.58 0.25
CA SER A 27 -0.72 -5.93 0.91
C SER A 27 -0.48 -4.43 1.06
N LEU A 28 -1.50 -3.62 0.76
CA LEU A 28 -1.51 -2.18 1.04
C LEU A 28 -2.76 -1.84 1.84
N SER A 29 -2.58 -1.14 2.96
CA SER A 29 -3.65 -0.77 3.88
C SER A 29 -3.70 0.74 4.07
N VAL A 30 -4.90 1.30 4.04
CA VAL A 30 -5.15 2.71 4.33
C VAL A 30 -6.29 2.88 5.31
N LYS A 31 -6.07 3.73 6.30
CA LYS A 31 -7.06 4.13 7.29
C LYS A 31 -7.51 5.55 6.99
N VAL A 32 -8.79 5.70 6.71
CA VAL A 32 -9.44 6.97 6.42
C VAL A 32 -10.39 7.31 7.57
N ARG A 33 -10.25 8.51 8.13
CA ARG A 33 -11.14 9.02 9.18
C ARG A 33 -11.67 10.38 8.78
N GLY A 34 -12.98 10.52 8.70
CA GLY A 34 -13.66 11.79 8.45
C GLY A 34 -14.35 12.29 9.71
N ARG A 35 -14.07 13.52 10.14
CA ARG A 35 -14.73 14.18 11.28
C ARG A 35 -15.52 15.42 10.85
N SER A 36 -16.70 15.59 11.43
CA SER A 36 -17.51 16.80 11.31
C SER A 36 -17.72 17.39 12.71
N GLY A 37 -17.05 18.51 12.98
CA GLY A 37 -16.93 19.05 14.33
C GLY A 37 -16.29 18.03 15.28
N ARG A 38 -17.01 17.66 16.35
CA ARG A 38 -16.56 16.65 17.34
C ARG A 38 -16.96 15.21 16.99
N LYS A 39 -17.82 15.00 15.97
CA LYS A 39 -18.36 13.68 15.63
C LYS A 39 -17.54 13.01 14.53
N MET A 40 -17.26 11.71 14.68
CA MET A 40 -16.74 10.88 13.60
C MET A 40 -17.86 10.64 12.58
N ALA A 41 -17.70 11.18 11.37
CA ALA A 41 -18.66 11.06 10.28
C ALA A 41 -18.37 9.84 9.40
N LEU A 42 -17.10 9.43 9.28
CA LEU A 42 -16.69 8.23 8.56
C LEU A 42 -15.49 7.58 9.24
N LYS A 43 -15.52 6.24 9.32
CA LYS A 43 -14.36 5.40 9.63
C LYS A 43 -14.27 4.32 8.54
N LEU A 44 -13.22 4.35 7.73
CA LEU A 44 -12.99 3.39 6.65
C LEU A 44 -11.57 2.83 6.79
N ASP A 45 -11.48 1.52 6.91
CA ASP A 45 -10.23 0.75 6.86
C ASP A 45 -10.27 -0.10 5.60
N ALA A 46 -9.33 0.12 4.70
CA ALA A 46 -9.34 -0.50 3.38
C ALA A 46 -7.99 -1.13 3.09
N THR A 47 -8.00 -2.40 2.72
CA THR A 47 -6.81 -3.16 2.35
C THR A 47 -7.01 -3.76 0.96
N ILE A 48 -6.01 -3.60 0.09
CA ILE A 48 -5.94 -4.31 -1.19
C ILE A 48 -4.77 -5.29 -1.13
N LYS A 49 -4.98 -6.50 -1.67
CA LYS A 49 -3.92 -7.51 -1.81
C LYS A 49 -3.74 -7.89 -3.26
N GLY A 50 -2.50 -7.95 -3.71
CA GLY A 50 -2.12 -8.40 -5.05
C GLY A 50 -1.24 -9.63 -4.98
N ARG A 51 -1.59 -10.66 -5.76
CA ARG A 51 -0.73 -11.85 -5.92
C ARG A 51 0.12 -11.68 -7.18
N PHE A 52 1.43 -11.78 -7.01
CA PHE A 52 2.42 -11.67 -8.08
C PHE A 52 3.15 -13.00 -8.23
N LYS A 53 3.55 -13.33 -9.46
CA LYS A 53 4.31 -14.55 -9.79
C LYS A 53 5.50 -14.19 -10.65
N ALA A 54 6.68 -14.66 -10.27
CA ALA A 54 7.88 -14.51 -11.07
C ALA A 54 8.06 -15.66 -12.08
N PRO A 55 8.78 -15.42 -13.18
CA PRO A 55 9.44 -16.49 -13.94
C PRO A 55 10.38 -17.31 -13.06
N GLY A 56 10.57 -18.59 -13.39
CA GLY A 56 11.33 -19.54 -12.54
C GLY A 56 12.81 -19.21 -12.34
N ASN A 57 13.39 -18.35 -13.18
CA ASN A 57 14.80 -17.96 -13.15
C ASN A 57 15.06 -16.58 -12.51
N MET A 58 14.04 -15.93 -11.96
CA MET A 58 14.20 -14.63 -11.31
C MET A 58 14.84 -14.80 -9.91
N GLU A 59 15.83 -13.95 -9.60
CA GLU A 59 16.44 -13.88 -8.28
C GLU A 59 15.47 -13.26 -7.26
N ASP A 60 15.50 -13.77 -6.02
CA ASP A 60 14.65 -13.34 -4.90
C ASP A 60 14.68 -11.83 -4.67
N LYS A 61 15.88 -11.21 -4.60
CA LYS A 61 16.03 -9.75 -4.42
C LYS A 61 15.40 -8.94 -5.55
N THR A 62 15.51 -9.44 -6.78
CA THR A 62 14.90 -8.79 -7.95
C THR A 62 13.38 -8.88 -7.87
N PHE A 63 12.85 -10.04 -7.47
CA PHE A 63 11.42 -10.24 -7.32
C PHE A 63 10.82 -9.42 -6.17
N GLU A 64 11.51 -9.36 -5.04
CA GLU A 64 11.14 -8.54 -3.90
C GLU A 64 11.07 -7.06 -4.29
N GLY A 65 12.13 -6.53 -4.90
CA GLY A 65 12.16 -5.14 -5.39
C GLY A 65 11.06 -4.86 -6.41
N PHE A 66 10.75 -5.81 -7.31
CA PHE A 66 9.64 -5.71 -8.25
C PHE A 66 8.29 -5.62 -7.53
N CYS A 67 8.02 -6.51 -6.58
CA CYS A 67 6.77 -6.49 -5.81
C CYS A 67 6.62 -5.17 -5.05
N MET A 68 7.67 -4.74 -4.35
CA MET A 68 7.64 -3.54 -3.53
C MET A 68 7.42 -2.27 -4.37
N ILE A 69 8.08 -2.14 -5.51
CA ILE A 69 7.97 -0.92 -6.34
C ILE A 69 6.81 -1.03 -7.32
N SER A 70 6.88 -1.98 -8.25
CA SER A 70 5.92 -2.13 -9.33
C SER A 70 4.58 -2.68 -8.85
N GLY A 71 4.60 -3.62 -7.91
CA GLY A 71 3.38 -4.13 -7.29
C GLY A 71 2.64 -3.04 -6.54
N THR A 72 3.33 -2.27 -5.69
CA THR A 72 2.71 -1.15 -4.96
C THR A 72 2.17 -0.07 -5.92
N ALA A 73 2.95 0.30 -6.94
CA ALA A 73 2.52 1.26 -7.96
C ALA A 73 1.27 0.80 -8.73
N THR A 74 1.07 -0.52 -8.87
CA THR A 74 -0.12 -1.12 -9.49
C THR A 74 -1.33 -1.09 -8.56
N LEU A 75 -1.13 -1.38 -7.27
CA LEU A 75 -2.22 -1.52 -6.31
C LEU A 75 -2.75 -0.16 -5.78
N ILE A 76 -1.90 0.86 -5.62
CA ILE A 76 -2.33 2.18 -5.09
C ILE A 76 -3.48 2.80 -5.91
N PRO A 77 -3.42 2.87 -7.26
CA PRO A 77 -4.51 3.45 -8.05
C PRO A 77 -5.84 2.70 -7.88
N LEU A 78 -5.79 1.36 -7.75
CA LEU A 78 -6.97 0.53 -7.57
C LEU A 78 -7.62 0.77 -6.20
N LEU A 79 -6.81 0.80 -5.13
CA LEU A 79 -7.28 1.13 -3.79
C LEU A 79 -7.88 2.54 -3.73
N ARG A 80 -7.20 3.51 -4.34
CA ARG A 80 -7.69 4.90 -4.44
C ARG A 80 -9.03 4.96 -5.17
N ALA A 81 -9.19 4.26 -6.28
CA ALA A 81 -10.44 4.22 -7.04
C ALA A 81 -11.59 3.60 -6.22
N ALA A 82 -11.31 2.49 -5.52
CA ALA A 82 -12.28 1.84 -4.65
C ALA A 82 -12.77 2.78 -3.53
N ILE A 83 -11.86 3.52 -2.91
CA ILE A 83 -12.19 4.45 -1.82
C ILE A 83 -12.99 5.66 -2.31
N ILE A 84 -12.64 6.22 -3.48
CA ILE A 84 -13.42 7.28 -4.10
C ILE A 84 -14.85 6.78 -4.39
N SER A 85 -14.97 5.61 -5.00
CA SER A 85 -16.28 5.02 -5.33
C SER A 85 -17.12 4.76 -4.08
N PHE A 86 -16.53 4.11 -3.07
CA PHE A 86 -17.23 3.78 -1.82
C PHE A 86 -17.67 5.04 -1.07
N THR A 87 -16.79 6.03 -0.91
CA THR A 87 -17.13 7.26 -0.18
C THR A 87 -18.15 8.13 -0.92
N SER A 88 -18.15 8.11 -2.26
CA SER A 88 -19.20 8.75 -3.05
C SER A 88 -20.57 8.11 -2.80
N GLN A 89 -20.64 6.77 -2.75
CA GLN A 89 -21.87 6.03 -2.51
C GLN A 89 -22.34 6.16 -1.05
N ALA A 90 -21.43 6.35 -0.11
CA ALA A 90 -21.72 6.66 1.28
C ALA A 90 -22.22 8.11 1.52
N GLY A 91 -22.47 8.88 0.45
CA GLY A 91 -22.99 10.24 0.53
C GLY A 91 -21.96 11.31 0.89
N MET A 92 -20.66 10.99 0.84
CA MET A 92 -19.63 12.01 1.04
C MET A 92 -19.48 12.88 -0.21
N ASN A 93 -19.67 14.19 -0.03
CA ASN A 93 -19.53 15.16 -1.11
C ASN A 93 -18.61 16.33 -0.67
N PRO A 94 -17.40 16.47 -1.25
CA PRO A 94 -16.83 15.59 -2.28
C PRO A 94 -16.41 14.21 -1.71
N PRO A 95 -16.34 13.16 -2.55
CA PRO A 95 -15.77 11.87 -2.15
C PRO A 95 -14.32 12.02 -1.70
N ILE A 96 -13.85 11.11 -0.83
CA ILE A 96 -12.49 11.19 -0.30
C ILE A 96 -11.48 10.77 -1.37
N ARG A 97 -10.50 11.64 -1.61
CA ARG A 97 -9.43 11.42 -2.60
C ARG A 97 -8.09 11.22 -1.88
N ILE A 98 -7.49 10.04 -2.02
CA ILE A 98 -6.18 9.73 -1.44
C ILE A 98 -5.08 10.24 -2.35
N PRO A 99 -4.16 11.14 -1.94
CA PRO A 99 -3.14 11.72 -2.82
C PRO A 99 -2.30 10.65 -3.53
N LEU A 100 -1.81 10.98 -4.73
CA LEU A 100 -0.85 10.12 -5.42
C LEU A 100 0.47 10.12 -4.65
N ILE A 101 1.07 8.94 -4.51
CA ILE A 101 2.31 8.75 -3.78
C ILE A 101 3.39 8.33 -4.77
N ASN A 102 4.56 8.94 -4.65
CA ASN A 102 5.73 8.51 -5.41
C ASN A 102 6.33 7.29 -4.69
N VAL A 103 5.91 6.10 -5.11
CA VAL A 103 6.28 4.81 -4.50
C VAL A 103 7.80 4.62 -4.38
N PRO A 104 8.61 4.76 -5.46
CA PRO A 104 10.08 4.64 -5.35
C PRO A 104 10.68 5.61 -4.32
N LYS A 105 10.18 6.84 -4.25
CA LYS A 105 10.68 7.87 -3.34
C LYS A 105 10.25 7.64 -1.89
N SER A 106 9.10 7.02 -1.67
CA SER A 106 8.62 6.69 -0.32
C SER A 106 9.38 5.51 0.27
N LEU A 107 9.58 4.44 -0.52
CA LEU A 107 10.28 3.24 -0.06
C LEU A 107 11.78 3.45 0.18
N SER A 108 12.42 4.27 -0.65
CA SER A 108 13.85 4.61 -0.44
C SER A 108 14.12 5.39 0.86
N LYS A 109 13.12 6.09 1.40
CA LYS A 109 13.25 6.77 2.71
C LYS A 109 13.20 5.79 3.87
N THR A 110 12.35 4.77 3.79
CA THR A 110 12.23 3.72 4.83
C THR A 110 13.52 2.91 4.92
N THR A 111 14.13 2.54 3.78
CA THR A 111 15.43 1.85 3.77
C THR A 111 16.59 2.71 4.31
N LEU A 112 16.46 4.05 4.28
CA LEU A 112 17.44 4.99 4.82
C LEU A 112 17.25 5.25 6.32
N SER A 113 16.04 5.11 6.86
CA SER A 113 15.82 5.16 8.32
C SER A 113 16.29 3.88 9.00
N GLU A 114 16.02 2.71 8.41
CA GLU A 114 16.46 1.42 8.93
C GLU A 114 18.00 1.32 8.99
N LYS A 115 18.71 1.76 7.93
CA LYS A 115 20.19 1.81 7.91
C LYS A 115 20.80 2.80 8.90
N ARG A 116 20.05 3.80 9.38
CA ARG A 116 20.54 4.77 10.38
C ARG A 116 20.38 4.27 11.80
N GLU A 117 19.46 3.33 12.03
CA GLU A 117 19.24 2.68 13.31
C GLU A 117 20.21 1.51 13.51
N GLU A 118 20.48 0.70 12.47
CA GLU A 118 21.52 -0.37 12.52
C GLU A 118 22.95 0.14 12.73
N ASN A 119 23.27 1.39 12.36
CA ASN A 119 24.60 1.98 12.59
C ASN A 119 24.73 2.68 13.97
N ARG A 120 23.72 2.57 14.83
CA ARG A 120 23.70 3.17 16.18
C ARG A 120 23.66 2.14 17.31
N GLU A 121 23.62 0.85 16.99
CA GLU A 121 23.89 -0.27 17.92
C GLU A 121 25.33 -0.76 17.76
#